data_AF-A0A0F9SID3-F1
#
_entry.id   AF-A0A0F9SID3-F1
#
_cell.length_a   1.000
_cell.length_b   1.000
_cell.length_c   1.000
_cell.angle_alpha   90.00
_cell.angle_beta   90.00
_cell.angle_gamma   90.00
#
_symmetry.space_group_name_H-M   'P 1'
#
loop_
_entity.id
_entity.type
_entity.pdbx_description
1 polymer ?
#
loop_
_entity_poly.entity_id
_entity_poly.type
_entity_poly.pdbx_seq_one_letter_code
_entity_poly.pdbx_strand_id
1 'polypeptide(L)' 'MDYLCLSCGREFKNDLKIAVCHICLKKERKNYEKGIPPKYMTVLRYLKRESNK' A
#
# COMPACT_ATOMS: atom_id res chain seq x y z
N MET A 1 5.38 14.63 -10.11
CA MET A 1 6.11 13.38 -10.35
C MET A 1 5.14 12.25 -10.09
N ASP A 2 4.70 11.59 -11.16
CA ASP A 2 3.91 10.37 -11.06
C ASP A 2 4.83 9.19 -10.73
N TYR A 3 4.38 8.31 -9.85
CA TYR A 3 5.12 7.15 -9.40
C TYR A 3 4.55 5.89 -10.04
N LEU A 4 5.41 4.91 -10.32
CA LEU A 4 4.97 3.62 -10.83
C LEU A 4 4.61 2.68 -9.67
N CYS A 5 3.41 2.11 -9.71
CA CYS A 5 3.00 1.08 -8.75
C CYS A 5 3.78 -0.21 -8.99
N LEU A 6 4.54 -0.66 -7.99
CA LEU A 6 5.35 -1.88 -8.10
C LEU A 6 4.51 -3.18 -8.17
N SER A 7 3.20 -3.09 -7.91
CA SER A 7 2.29 -4.24 -7.93
C SER A 7 1.53 -4.39 -9.25
N CYS A 8 1.17 -3.28 -9.92
CA CYS A 8 0.33 -3.33 -11.13
C CYS A 8 0.85 -2.49 -12.30
N GLY A 9 2.00 -1.83 -12.16
CA GLY A 9 2.62 -1.03 -13.21
C GLY A 9 1.85 0.23 -13.59
N ARG A 10 0.82 0.62 -12.84
CA ARG A 10 0.09 1.87 -13.09
C ARG A 10 0.79 3.06 -12.47
N GLU A 11 0.80 4.17 -13.19
CA GLU A 11 1.21 5.47 -12.67
C GLU A 11 0.18 6.00 -11.66
N PHE A 12 0.67 6.61 -10.58
CA PHE A 12 -0.17 7.20 -9.55
C PHE A 12 0.56 8.31 -8.78
N LYS A 13 -0.20 9.23 -8.18
CA LYS A 13 0.33 10.20 -7.22
C LYS A 13 0.61 9.50 -5.90
N ASN A 14 1.86 9.57 -5.44
CA ASN A 14 2.29 8.89 -4.22
C ASN A 14 2.34 9.81 -3.00
N ASP A 15 1.19 10.41 -2.66
CA ASP A 15 1.07 11.31 -1.50
C ASP A 15 1.41 10.60 -0.18
N LEU A 16 1.19 9.28 -0.14
CA LEU A 16 1.42 8.43 1.03
C LEU A 16 2.85 7.89 1.13
N LYS A 17 3.71 8.12 0.12
CA LYS A 17 5.09 7.60 0.03
C LYS A 17 5.18 6.08 0.22
N ILE A 18 4.28 5.33 -0.42
CA ILE A 18 4.22 3.85 -0.39
C ILE A 18 4.56 3.23 -1.74
N ALA A 19 4.82 1.92 -1.76
CA ALA A 19 5.25 1.19 -2.97
C ALA A 19 4.11 0.86 -3.96
N VAL A 20 2.85 1.08 -3.59
CA VAL A 20 1.68 0.64 -4.36
C VAL A 20 0.66 1.77 -4.53
N CYS A 21 -0.08 1.75 -5.63
CA CYS A 21 -1.16 2.70 -5.86
C CYS A 21 -2.36 2.47 -4.92
N HIS A 22 -3.26 3.45 -4.87
CA HIS A 22 -4.48 3.39 -4.04
C HIS A 22 -5.34 2.14 -4.29
N ILE A 23 -5.38 1.62 -5.52
CA ILE A 23 -6.13 0.39 -5.87
C ILE A 23 -5.48 -0.84 -5.23
N CYS A 24 -4.17 -0.99 -5.39
CA CYS A 24 -3.43 -2.11 -4.81
C CYS A 24 -3.39 -2.00 -3.28
N LEU A 25 -3.30 -0.78 -2.74
CA LEU A 25 -3.39 -0.54 -1.30
C LEU A 25 -4.70 -1.05 -0.70
N LYS A 26 -5.84 -0.89 -1.38
CA LYS A 26 -7.13 -1.47 -0.94
C LYS A 26 -7.08 -2.99 -0.86
N LYS A 27 -6.38 -3.65 -1.78
CA LYS A 27 -6.19 -5.11 -1.75
C LYS A 27 -5.29 -5.52 -0.59
N GLU A 28 -4.16 -4.83 -0.43
CA GLU A 28 -3.22 -5.06 0.68
C GLU A 28 -3.88 -4.84 2.05
N ARG A 29 -4.76 -3.84 2.19
CA ARG A 29 -5.55 -3.62 3.41
C ARG A 29 -6.43 -4.82 3.73
N LYS A 30 -7.22 -5.32 2.76
CA LYS A 30 -8.06 -6.51 2.94
C LYS A 30 -7.26 -7.76 3.31
N ASN A 31 -6.07 -7.91 2.73
CA ASN A 31 -5.15 -9.00 3.08
C ASN A 31 -4.64 -8.84 4.51
N TYR A 32 -4.23 -7.63 4.90
CA TYR A 32 -3.76 -7.31 6.24
C TYR A 32 -4.84 -7.54 7.32
N GLU A 33 -6.09 -7.16 7.06
CA GLU A 33 -7.24 -7.44 7.93
C GLU A 33 -7.49 -8.94 8.13
N LYS A 34 -7.08 -9.77 7.16
CA LYS A 34 -7.12 -11.25 7.25
C LYS A 34 -5.86 -11.86 7.87
N GLY A 35 -4.94 -11.03 8.38
CA GLY A 35 -3.67 -11.48 8.96
C GLY A 35 -2.58 -11.80 7.93
N ILE A 36 -2.80 -11.51 6.65
CA ILE A 36 -1.81 -11.73 5.58
C ILE A 36 -0.91 -10.50 5.48
N PRO A 37 0.40 -10.62 5.73
CA PRO A 37 1.30 -9.47 5.68
C PRO A 37 1.48 -8.96 4.23
N PRO A 38 1.47 -7.64 4.01
CA PRO A 38 1.75 -7.05 2.69
C PRO A 38 3.21 -7.29 2.27
N LYS A 39 3.43 -7.35 0.95
CA LYS A 39 4.76 -7.65 0.37
C LYS A 39 5.79 -6.56 0.65
N TYR A 40 5.35 -5.31 0.73
CA TYR A 40 6.24 -4.15 0.82
C TYR A 40 6.23 -3.56 2.24
N MET A 41 7.43 -3.35 2.80
CA MET A 41 7.60 -2.77 4.15
C MET A 41 6.98 -1.37 4.29
N THR A 42 6.97 -0.57 3.22
CA THR A 42 6.32 0.75 3.22
C THR A 42 4.80 0.64 3.39
N VAL A 43 4.19 -0.36 2.75
CA VAL A 43 2.75 -0.67 2.89
C VAL A 43 2.46 -1.20 4.30
N LEU A 44 3.29 -2.10 4.83
CA LEU A 44 3.14 -2.60 6.20
C LEU A 44 3.17 -1.48 7.24
N ARG A 45 4.18 -0.59 7.16
CA ARG A 45 4.30 0.55 8.09
C ARG A 45 3.10 1.48 8.00
N TYR A 46 2.61 1.74 6.78
CA TYR A 46 1.43 2.55 6.56
C TYR A 46 0.17 1.94 7.19
N LEU A 47 -0.10 0.65 6.91
CA LEU A 47 -1.27 -0.05 7.46
C LEU A 47 -1.21 -0.15 9.00
N LYS A 48 -0.03 -0.42 9.58
CA LYS A 48 0.15 -0.37 11.04
C LYS A 48 -0.20 0.99 11.63
N ARG A 49 0.23 2.08 10.98
CA ARG A 49 -0.05 3.45 11.44
C ARG A 49 -1.54 3.77 11.38
N GLU A 50 -2.26 3.28 10.37
CA GLU A 50 -3.71 3.44 10.28
C GLU A 50 -4.46 2.62 11.34
N SER A 51 -4.03 1.39 11.62
CA SER A 51 -4.69 0.54 12.63
C SER A 51 -4.48 0.98 14.08
N ASN A 52 -3.48 1.83 14.35
CA ASN A 52 -3.23 2.42 15.69
C ASN A 52 -3.91 3.79 15.88
N LYS A 53 -4.79 4.18 14.96
CA LYS A 53 -5.48 5.47 14.96
C LYS A 53 -6.97 5.27 15.18
#